data_AF-A0A2P1PMQ6-F1
#
_entry.id   AF-A0A2P1PMQ6-F1
#
_cell.length_a   1.000
_cell.length_b   1.000
_cell.length_c   1.000
_cell.angle_alpha   90.00
_cell.angle_beta   90.00
_cell.angle_gamma   90.00
#
_symmetry.space_group_name_H-M   'P 1'
#
loop_
_entity.id
_entity.type
_entity.pdbx_description
1 polymer ?
#
loop_
_entity_poly.entity_id
_entity_poly.type
_entity_poly.pdbx_seq_one_letter_code
_entity_poly.pdbx_strand_id
1 'polypeptide(L)'
;MSRLNTLKVLALSLSLILIGRADAASVNAEFVLNGQSLKPSQVAAFRIRDSFNPREQETYVMLTSEPVDAAAIVADLDPYARAINDPAANADHLNFFVKSNGDVSMNAKVGGTQYLDSSGKIMGQQGGLIAECRQNTKTEVACTVKSAKPTKNDGDSWTVVAEFSAPVQSRPEGTPLAADGGAAGKSFNALAKAIQGDDLTAILALLTATAGADFQRDYNTPEENLAWAKDLLGTRIPKKAKVTGGEQLAADHVLLEVVGEPWEGSKMLYQVEYRHVDGKWLYETSSTVGMLR
;
A
#
# COMPACT_ATOMS: atom_id res chain seq x y z
N MET A 1 67.88 -13.56 37.11
CA MET A 1 66.90 -14.61 36.74
C MET A 1 65.57 -14.18 37.37
N SER A 2 64.45 -13.93 36.71
CA SER A 2 63.87 -14.43 35.46
C SER A 2 62.84 -13.39 34.96
N ARG A 3 62.81 -13.10 33.66
CA ARG A 3 61.76 -12.27 33.01
C ARG A 3 60.76 -13.25 32.38
N LEU A 4 59.48 -13.17 32.73
CA LEU A 4 58.40 -13.85 32.00
C LEU A 4 57.77 -12.89 30.98
N ASN A 5 57.85 -13.28 29.72
CA ASN A 5 57.19 -12.64 28.58
C ASN A 5 55.73 -13.11 28.49
N THR A 6 54.78 -12.18 28.54
CA THR A 6 53.35 -12.46 28.31
C THR A 6 53.03 -12.23 26.83
N LEU A 7 52.88 -13.32 26.08
CA LEU A 7 52.48 -13.33 24.67
C LEU A 7 50.96 -13.04 24.57
N LYS A 8 50.57 -11.90 23.98
CA LYS A 8 49.17 -11.63 23.64
C LYS A 8 48.86 -12.25 22.27
N VAL A 9 48.05 -13.30 22.26
CA VAL A 9 47.48 -13.89 21.04
C VAL A 9 46.34 -12.99 20.57
N LEU A 10 46.52 -12.32 19.44
CA LEU A 10 45.49 -11.53 18.76
C LEU A 10 44.63 -12.49 17.93
N ALA A 11 43.44 -12.83 18.41
CA ALA A 11 42.46 -13.60 17.64
C ALA A 11 41.78 -12.66 16.63
N LEU A 12 42.16 -12.76 15.36
CA LEU A 12 41.55 -12.04 14.26
C LEU A 12 40.29 -12.80 13.79
N SER A 13 39.13 -12.41 14.31
CA SER A 13 37.85 -12.97 13.89
C SER A 13 37.50 -12.46 12.49
N LEU A 14 37.67 -13.31 11.47
CA LEU A 14 37.29 -13.03 10.09
C LEU A 14 35.77 -13.20 9.94
N SER A 15 35.02 -12.11 10.14
CA SER A 15 33.59 -12.07 9.84
C SER A 15 33.38 -12.11 8.34
N LEU A 16 33.05 -13.30 7.81
CA LEU A 16 32.63 -13.48 6.43
C LEU A 16 31.24 -12.83 6.27
N ILE A 17 31.20 -11.61 5.75
CA ILE A 17 29.96 -10.94 5.36
C ILE A 17 29.42 -11.71 4.15
N LEU A 18 28.43 -12.58 4.35
CA LEU A 18 27.59 -13.08 3.25
C LEU A 18 26.84 -11.88 2.67
N ILE A 19 27.42 -11.27 1.64
CA ILE A 19 26.68 -10.35 0.78
C ILE A 19 25.70 -11.23 0.00
N GLY A 20 24.48 -11.37 0.51
CA GLY A 20 23.39 -11.98 -0.24
C GLY A 20 23.28 -11.27 -1.58
N ARG A 21 23.40 -12.02 -2.68
CA ARG A 21 23.06 -11.48 -3.99
C ARG A 21 21.56 -11.19 -3.96
N ALA A 22 21.21 -9.91 -4.02
CA ALA A 22 19.86 -9.55 -4.42
C ALA A 22 19.69 -10.07 -5.86
N ASP A 23 18.81 -11.05 -6.06
CA ASP A 23 18.48 -11.49 -7.41
C ASP A 23 17.95 -10.30 -8.19
N ALA A 24 18.59 -10.04 -9.33
CA ALA A 24 18.17 -8.95 -10.20
C ALA A 24 16.74 -9.23 -10.68
N ALA A 25 15.91 -8.19 -10.63
CA ALA A 25 14.55 -8.28 -11.15
C ALA A 25 14.59 -8.68 -12.64
N SER A 26 13.69 -9.57 -13.05
CA SER A 26 13.62 -10.10 -14.41
C SER A 26 12.19 -10.14 -14.90
N VAL A 27 11.97 -9.76 -16.16
CA VAL A 27 10.67 -9.85 -16.82
C VAL A 27 10.84 -10.33 -18.26
N ASN A 28 10.00 -11.27 -18.65
CA ASN A 28 9.77 -11.68 -20.03
C ASN A 28 8.26 -11.76 -20.22
N ALA A 29 7.67 -10.69 -20.75
CA ALA A 29 6.23 -10.59 -20.89
C ALA A 29 5.83 -10.07 -22.26
N GLU A 30 4.73 -10.61 -22.75
CA GLU A 30 4.08 -10.20 -23.99
C GLU A 30 2.56 -10.21 -23.79
N PHE A 31 1.94 -9.07 -24.01
CA PHE A 31 0.49 -8.94 -24.13
C PHE A 31 0.17 -8.62 -25.58
N VAL A 32 -0.65 -9.44 -26.23
CA VAL A 32 -1.04 -9.26 -27.63
C VAL A 32 -2.50 -8.86 -27.68
N LEU A 33 -2.80 -7.69 -28.24
CA LEU A 33 -4.14 -7.17 -28.48
C LEU A 33 -4.37 -7.03 -29.98
N ASN A 34 -5.32 -7.79 -30.55
CA ASN A 34 -5.65 -7.75 -31.98
C ASN A 34 -4.40 -7.88 -32.89
N GLY A 35 -3.40 -8.65 -32.45
CA GLY A 35 -2.12 -8.86 -33.14
C GLY A 35 -1.03 -7.82 -32.85
N GLN A 36 -1.33 -6.73 -32.13
CA GLN A 36 -0.34 -5.76 -31.67
C GLN A 36 0.24 -6.19 -30.32
N SER A 37 1.55 -6.08 -30.16
CA SER A 37 2.28 -6.62 -29.01
C SER A 37 2.80 -5.49 -28.10
N LEU A 38 2.51 -5.61 -26.80
CA LEU A 38 3.11 -4.85 -25.72
C LEU A 38 4.14 -5.75 -25.02
N LYS A 39 5.39 -5.25 -24.88
CA LYS A 39 6.50 -5.96 -24.26
C LYS A 39 7.11 -5.13 -23.14
N PRO A 40 6.59 -5.23 -21.90
CA PRO A 40 7.19 -4.56 -20.76
C PRO A 40 8.64 -5.02 -20.55
N SER A 41 9.49 -4.09 -20.11
CA SER A 41 10.93 -4.33 -19.87
C SER A 41 11.34 -4.14 -18.41
N GLN A 42 10.44 -3.58 -17.60
CA GLN A 42 10.62 -3.33 -16.17
C GLN A 42 9.62 -4.16 -15.37
N VAL A 43 10.02 -4.52 -14.15
CA VAL A 43 9.12 -5.11 -13.15
C VAL A 43 9.40 -4.50 -11.79
N ALA A 44 8.32 -4.14 -11.10
CA ALA A 44 8.36 -3.75 -9.69
C ALA A 44 7.26 -4.50 -8.92
N ALA A 45 7.55 -4.89 -7.68
CA ALA A 45 6.62 -5.64 -6.85
C ALA A 45 6.52 -5.02 -5.45
N PHE A 46 5.30 -4.98 -4.91
CA PHE A 46 4.96 -4.26 -3.68
C PHE A 46 4.01 -5.08 -2.82
N ARG A 47 4.11 -4.97 -1.49
CA ARG A 47 3.04 -5.41 -0.59
C ARG A 47 1.96 -4.35 -0.50
N ILE A 48 0.73 -4.73 -0.81
CA ILE A 48 -0.46 -3.91 -0.63
C ILE A 48 -1.50 -4.67 0.19
N ARG A 49 -2.53 -3.96 0.69
CA ARG A 49 -3.69 -4.59 1.35
C ARG A 49 -4.68 -5.07 0.29
N ASP A 50 -5.29 -6.24 0.50
CA ASP A 50 -6.39 -6.71 -0.36
C ASP A 50 -7.63 -5.88 -0.03
N SER A 51 -8.12 -5.05 -0.94
CA SER A 51 -9.29 -4.18 -0.70
C SER A 51 -10.59 -4.94 -0.36
N PHE A 52 -10.68 -6.22 -0.75
CA PHE A 52 -11.81 -7.11 -0.43
C PHE A 52 -11.63 -7.87 0.89
N ASN A 53 -10.38 -8.01 1.34
CA ASN A 53 -9.99 -8.61 2.62
C ASN A 53 -8.93 -7.70 3.26
N PRO A 54 -9.29 -6.50 3.75
CA PRO A 54 -8.33 -5.43 4.07
C PRO A 54 -7.38 -5.75 5.23
N ARG A 55 -7.57 -6.88 5.93
CA ARG A 55 -6.64 -7.40 6.93
C ARG A 55 -5.55 -8.29 6.33
N GLU A 56 -5.76 -8.78 5.13
CA GLU A 56 -4.80 -9.55 4.36
C GLU A 56 -3.95 -8.62 3.49
N GLN A 57 -2.83 -9.16 3.02
CA GLN A 57 -1.96 -8.49 2.09
C GLN A 57 -1.74 -9.36 0.87
N GLU A 58 -1.61 -8.74 -0.29
CA GLU A 58 -1.24 -9.36 -1.55
C GLU A 58 -0.01 -8.68 -2.15
N THR A 59 0.62 -9.34 -3.12
CA THR A 59 1.73 -8.76 -3.86
C THR A 59 1.19 -8.12 -5.13
N TYR A 60 1.33 -6.81 -5.24
CA TYR A 60 1.03 -6.05 -6.46
C TYR A 60 2.29 -5.99 -7.32
N VAL A 61 2.19 -6.41 -8.57
CA VAL A 61 3.30 -6.44 -9.53
C VAL A 61 2.96 -5.56 -10.70
N MET A 62 3.83 -4.62 -11.04
CA MET A 62 3.72 -3.78 -12.23
C MET A 62 4.75 -4.23 -13.26
N LEU A 63 4.31 -4.48 -14.49
CA LEU A 63 5.17 -4.67 -15.65
C LEU A 63 4.99 -3.46 -16.58
N THR A 64 6.04 -2.64 -16.70
CA THR A 64 6.02 -1.36 -17.42
C THR A 64 7.15 -1.28 -18.45
N SER A 65 7.10 -0.30 -19.35
CA SER A 65 8.22 0.04 -20.23
C SER A 65 9.23 0.98 -19.56
N GLU A 66 8.76 1.80 -18.62
CA GLU A 66 9.54 2.79 -17.89
C GLU A 66 9.79 2.34 -16.43
N PRO A 67 10.89 2.76 -15.78
CA PRO A 67 11.15 2.46 -14.39
C PRO A 67 10.06 3.01 -13.46
N VAL A 68 9.71 2.22 -12.43
CA VAL A 68 8.72 2.59 -11.40
C VAL A 68 9.46 3.18 -10.19
N ASP A 69 8.95 4.26 -9.58
CA ASP A 69 9.50 4.81 -8.32
C ASP A 69 9.02 3.99 -7.12
N ALA A 70 9.66 2.84 -6.98
CA ALA A 70 9.27 1.86 -5.99
C ALA A 70 9.43 2.35 -4.54
N ALA A 71 10.44 3.21 -4.30
CA ALA A 71 10.68 3.80 -2.99
C ALA A 71 9.58 4.78 -2.59
N ALA A 72 9.13 5.63 -3.53
CA ALA A 72 8.02 6.53 -3.26
C ALA A 72 6.70 5.78 -3.05
N ILE A 73 6.47 4.69 -3.77
CA ILE A 73 5.27 3.85 -3.62
C ILE A 73 5.18 3.25 -2.22
N VAL A 74 6.23 2.60 -1.72
CA VAL A 74 6.18 1.93 -0.41
C VAL A 74 6.27 2.89 0.78
N ALA A 75 6.69 4.13 0.54
CA ALA A 75 6.66 5.18 1.54
C ALA A 75 5.25 5.80 1.71
N ASP A 76 4.35 5.58 0.76
CA ASP A 76 2.99 6.09 0.79
C ASP A 76 2.09 5.25 1.73
N LEU A 77 1.08 5.90 2.29
CA LEU A 77 0.07 5.26 3.13
C LEU A 77 -0.81 4.31 2.32
N ASP A 78 -1.05 4.66 1.06
CA ASP A 78 -1.76 3.83 0.10
C ASP A 78 -0.84 3.51 -1.09
N PRO A 79 0.04 2.50 -0.95
CA PRO A 79 0.97 2.13 -2.02
C PRO A 79 0.25 1.76 -3.32
N TYR A 80 -0.98 1.23 -3.26
CA TYR A 80 -1.74 0.91 -4.46
C TYR A 80 -2.16 2.19 -5.21
N ALA A 81 -2.77 3.15 -4.50
CA ALA A 81 -3.13 4.43 -5.08
C ALA A 81 -1.90 5.18 -5.63
N ARG A 82 -0.76 5.10 -4.93
CA ARG A 82 0.49 5.70 -5.42
C ARG A 82 0.99 5.01 -6.69
N ALA A 83 0.95 3.67 -6.73
CA ALA A 83 1.44 2.88 -7.86
C ALA A 83 0.64 3.11 -9.15
N ILE A 84 -0.70 3.17 -9.08
CA ILE A 84 -1.53 3.41 -10.28
C ILE A 84 -1.40 4.84 -10.83
N ASN A 85 -0.86 5.76 -10.04
CA ASN A 85 -0.58 7.15 -10.42
C ASN A 85 0.91 7.41 -10.68
N ASP A 86 1.76 6.37 -10.63
CA ASP A 86 3.17 6.49 -10.98
C ASP A 86 3.31 6.89 -12.46
N PRO A 87 4.27 7.77 -12.84
CA PRO A 87 4.47 8.15 -14.22
C PRO A 87 4.62 6.98 -15.20
N ALA A 88 5.19 5.84 -14.76
CA ALA A 88 5.31 4.63 -15.57
C ALA A 88 3.96 3.98 -15.91
N ALA A 89 2.90 4.23 -15.13
CA ALA A 89 1.54 3.75 -15.36
C ALA A 89 0.73 4.63 -16.36
N ASN A 90 1.31 5.74 -16.83
CA ASN A 90 0.69 6.56 -17.89
C ASN A 90 0.73 5.85 -19.25
N ALA A 91 1.80 5.09 -19.50
CA ALA A 91 1.96 4.26 -20.69
C ALA A 91 1.16 2.95 -20.58
N ASP A 92 1.17 2.17 -21.67
CA ASP A 92 0.61 0.83 -21.66
C ASP A 92 1.40 -0.10 -20.72
N HIS A 93 0.70 -0.84 -19.87
CA HIS A 93 1.33 -1.65 -18.82
C HIS A 93 0.43 -2.81 -18.37
N LEU A 94 1.04 -3.77 -17.65
CA LEU A 94 0.33 -4.89 -17.03
C LEU A 94 0.49 -4.81 -15.51
N ASN A 95 -0.59 -5.03 -14.78
CA ASN A 95 -0.56 -5.17 -13.33
C ASN A 95 -1.07 -6.56 -12.93
N PHE A 96 -0.43 -7.17 -11.94
CA PHE A 96 -0.86 -8.43 -11.35
C PHE A 96 -1.05 -8.28 -9.85
N PHE A 97 -2.09 -8.92 -9.32
CA PHE A 97 -2.35 -9.08 -7.89
C PHE A 97 -2.16 -10.55 -7.56
N VAL A 98 -1.07 -10.88 -6.85
CA VAL A 98 -0.70 -12.25 -6.47
C VAL A 98 -1.11 -12.50 -5.03
N LYS A 99 -2.17 -13.27 -4.85
CA LYS A 99 -2.77 -13.59 -3.55
C LYS A 99 -1.99 -14.67 -2.81
N SER A 100 -2.21 -14.73 -1.49
CA SER A 100 -1.59 -15.73 -0.60
C SER A 100 -1.98 -17.17 -0.94
N ASN A 101 -3.17 -17.36 -1.51
CA ASN A 101 -3.66 -18.67 -1.98
C ASN A 101 -3.11 -19.08 -3.37
N GLY A 102 -2.27 -18.25 -3.99
CA GLY A 102 -1.70 -18.48 -5.32
C GLY A 102 -2.53 -17.99 -6.49
N ASP A 103 -3.75 -17.49 -6.26
CA ASP A 103 -4.54 -16.86 -7.33
C ASP A 103 -3.86 -15.57 -7.81
N VAL A 104 -3.86 -15.37 -9.12
CA VAL A 104 -3.33 -14.16 -9.76
C VAL A 104 -4.45 -13.50 -10.55
N SER A 105 -4.74 -12.25 -10.22
CA SER A 105 -5.60 -11.37 -11.04
C SER A 105 -4.75 -10.41 -11.85
N MET A 106 -5.21 -10.05 -13.03
CA MET A 106 -4.52 -9.15 -13.95
C MET A 106 -5.40 -7.94 -14.28
N ASN A 107 -4.77 -6.77 -14.38
CA ASN A 107 -5.31 -5.60 -15.06
C ASN A 107 -4.28 -5.09 -16.07
N ALA A 108 -4.56 -5.24 -17.36
CA ALA A 108 -3.76 -4.68 -18.43
C ALA A 108 -4.38 -3.36 -18.91
N LYS A 109 -3.60 -2.28 -18.96
CA LYS A 109 -3.99 -1.02 -19.58
C LYS A 109 -3.27 -0.89 -20.92
N VAL A 110 -4.02 -0.94 -22.02
CA VAL A 110 -3.47 -0.85 -23.38
C VAL A 110 -4.35 0.06 -24.24
N GLY A 111 -3.75 1.09 -24.85
CA GLY A 111 -4.48 2.05 -25.68
C GLY A 111 -5.56 2.84 -24.91
N GLY A 112 -5.41 2.96 -23.59
CA GLY A 112 -6.41 3.60 -22.71
C GLY A 112 -7.56 2.69 -22.26
N THR A 113 -7.62 1.45 -22.74
CA THR A 113 -8.61 0.43 -22.34
C THR A 113 -8.04 -0.49 -21.27
N GLN A 114 -8.89 -0.93 -20.32
CA GLN A 114 -8.51 -1.92 -19.31
C GLN A 114 -9.03 -3.33 -19.68
N TYR A 115 -8.16 -4.33 -19.55
CA TYR A 115 -8.47 -5.74 -19.76
C TYR A 115 -8.21 -6.50 -18.47
N LEU A 116 -9.27 -7.10 -17.92
CA LEU A 116 -9.27 -7.78 -16.63
C LEU A 116 -9.45 -9.28 -16.81
N ASP A 117 -8.67 -10.07 -16.08
CA ASP A 117 -8.86 -11.53 -16.00
C ASP A 117 -8.20 -12.07 -14.71
N SER A 118 -8.40 -13.34 -14.39
CA SER A 118 -7.85 -13.99 -13.20
C SER A 118 -7.56 -15.46 -13.45
N SER A 119 -6.64 -16.05 -12.67
CA SER A 119 -6.50 -17.51 -12.56
C SER A 119 -7.50 -18.11 -11.57
N GLY A 120 -8.06 -17.27 -10.69
CA GLY A 120 -9.11 -17.62 -9.75
C GLY A 120 -10.50 -17.23 -10.27
N LYS A 121 -11.35 -16.74 -9.37
CA LYS A 121 -12.68 -16.23 -9.72
C LYS A 121 -12.70 -14.71 -9.83
N ILE A 122 -13.31 -14.19 -10.89
CA ILE A 122 -13.64 -12.77 -11.08
C ILE A 122 -15.14 -12.64 -11.27
N MET A 123 -15.80 -11.78 -10.49
CA MET A 123 -17.26 -11.59 -10.50
C MET A 123 -18.07 -12.92 -10.42
N GLY A 124 -17.57 -13.89 -9.65
CA GLY A 124 -18.20 -15.20 -9.47
C GLY A 124 -17.96 -16.21 -10.60
N GLN A 125 -17.30 -15.81 -11.69
CA GLN A 125 -16.95 -16.69 -12.81
C GLN A 125 -15.48 -17.10 -12.74
N GLN A 126 -15.17 -18.31 -13.20
CA GLN A 126 -13.79 -18.77 -13.34
C GLN A 126 -13.10 -17.96 -14.45
N GLY A 127 -11.94 -17.37 -14.13
CA GLY A 127 -11.16 -16.62 -15.10
C GLY A 127 -10.39 -17.51 -16.09
N GLY A 128 -9.84 -16.88 -17.12
CA GLY A 128 -9.16 -17.52 -18.25
C GLY A 128 -7.65 -17.66 -18.11
N LEU A 129 -7.05 -17.15 -17.02
CA LEU A 129 -5.60 -17.23 -16.82
C LEU A 129 -5.18 -18.57 -16.21
N ILE A 130 -3.97 -18.98 -16.51
CA ILE A 130 -3.22 -20.04 -15.85
C ILE A 130 -2.03 -19.35 -15.20
N ALA A 131 -1.91 -19.47 -13.88
CA ALA A 131 -0.82 -18.90 -13.12
C ALA A 131 -0.09 -19.98 -12.31
N GLU A 132 1.24 -19.87 -12.27
CA GLU A 132 2.10 -20.69 -11.43
C GLU A 132 3.13 -19.77 -10.78
N CYS A 133 3.11 -19.70 -9.44
CA CYS A 133 4.07 -18.90 -8.68
C CYS A 133 5.00 -19.82 -7.91
N ARG A 134 6.27 -19.84 -8.32
CA ARG A 134 7.33 -20.54 -7.57
C ARG A 134 7.68 -19.82 -6.27
N GLN A 135 7.45 -18.50 -6.22
CA GLN A 135 7.60 -17.69 -5.03
C GLN A 135 6.50 -16.62 -4.91
N ASN A 136 5.95 -16.45 -3.71
CA ASN A 136 5.15 -15.30 -3.31
C ASN A 136 5.34 -15.07 -1.81
N THR A 137 6.43 -14.41 -1.44
CA THR A 137 6.81 -14.14 -0.05
C THR A 137 6.78 -12.64 0.22
N LYS A 138 7.09 -12.24 1.47
CA LYS A 138 7.23 -10.83 1.83
C LYS A 138 8.37 -10.12 1.09
N THR A 139 9.36 -10.87 0.58
CA THR A 139 10.61 -10.32 0.05
C THR A 139 10.85 -10.64 -1.42
N GLU A 140 10.13 -11.60 -1.99
CA GLU A 140 10.30 -12.02 -3.39
C GLU A 140 9.00 -12.56 -3.97
N VAL A 141 8.75 -12.26 -5.24
CA VAL A 141 7.69 -12.85 -6.05
C VAL A 141 8.29 -13.35 -7.35
N ALA A 142 7.87 -14.54 -7.77
CA ALA A 142 8.25 -15.10 -9.05
C ALA A 142 7.13 -15.99 -9.60
N CYS A 143 6.58 -15.59 -10.73
CA CYS A 143 5.41 -16.23 -11.34
C CYS A 143 5.52 -16.33 -12.86
N THR A 144 4.85 -17.35 -13.39
CA THR A 144 4.45 -17.42 -14.80
C THR A 144 2.93 -17.28 -14.88
N VAL A 145 2.46 -16.41 -15.77
CA VAL A 145 1.03 -16.16 -16.02
C VAL A 145 0.78 -16.23 -17.52
N LYS A 146 -0.24 -16.97 -17.94
CA LYS A 146 -0.64 -17.02 -19.35
C LYS A 146 -2.15 -17.13 -19.51
N SER A 147 -2.68 -16.59 -20.61
CA SER A 147 -4.06 -16.87 -21.03
C SER A 147 -4.16 -18.33 -21.52
N ALA A 148 -5.15 -19.10 -21.06
CA ALA A 148 -5.37 -20.48 -21.51
C ALA A 148 -5.76 -20.56 -23.00
N LYS A 149 -6.43 -19.52 -23.49
CA LYS A 149 -6.88 -19.30 -24.87
C LYS A 149 -7.04 -17.79 -25.07
N PRO A 150 -7.17 -17.28 -26.30
CA PRO A 150 -7.50 -15.88 -26.52
C PRO A 150 -8.78 -15.48 -25.78
N THR A 151 -8.69 -14.41 -25.00
CA THR A 151 -9.82 -13.80 -24.28
C THR A 151 -10.44 -12.73 -25.16
N LYS A 152 -11.77 -12.59 -25.11
CA LYS A 152 -12.51 -11.61 -25.89
C LYS A 152 -13.24 -10.62 -24.98
N ASN A 153 -13.13 -9.34 -25.28
CA ASN A 153 -13.89 -8.28 -24.63
C ASN A 153 -14.34 -7.28 -25.70
N ASP A 154 -15.65 -7.05 -25.85
CA ASP A 154 -16.22 -6.04 -26.76
C ASP A 154 -15.66 -6.02 -28.20
N GLY A 155 -15.32 -7.19 -28.75
CA GLY A 155 -14.79 -7.35 -30.11
C GLY A 155 -13.27 -7.41 -30.19
N ASP A 156 -12.56 -6.99 -29.15
CA ASP A 156 -11.12 -7.19 -29.02
C ASP A 156 -10.81 -8.64 -28.64
N SER A 157 -9.72 -9.16 -29.20
CA SER A 157 -9.15 -10.44 -28.82
C SER A 157 -7.73 -10.23 -28.29
N TRP A 158 -7.44 -10.77 -27.12
CA TRP A 158 -6.13 -10.63 -26.51
C TRP A 158 -5.59 -11.92 -25.89
N THR A 159 -4.28 -11.99 -25.74
CA THR A 159 -3.55 -13.05 -25.03
C THR A 159 -2.44 -12.45 -24.18
N VAL A 160 -2.07 -13.13 -23.11
CA VAL A 160 -0.92 -12.76 -22.28
C VAL A 160 -0.03 -13.98 -22.05
N VAL A 161 1.29 -13.76 -22.07
CA VAL A 161 2.29 -14.65 -21.51
C VAL A 161 3.28 -13.78 -20.76
N ALA A 162 3.45 -14.01 -19.47
CA ALA A 162 4.36 -13.26 -18.62
C ALA A 162 5.10 -14.20 -17.68
N GLU A 163 6.42 -14.08 -17.65
CA GLU A 163 7.29 -14.66 -16.63
C GLU A 163 8.02 -13.51 -15.96
N PHE A 164 7.91 -13.41 -14.63
CA PHE A 164 8.55 -12.34 -13.88
C PHE A 164 9.10 -12.83 -12.55
N SER A 165 10.15 -12.16 -12.08
CA SER A 165 10.77 -12.34 -10.78
C SER A 165 11.20 -10.98 -10.26
N ALA A 166 10.84 -10.62 -9.03
CA ALA A 166 11.25 -9.34 -8.46
C ALA A 166 11.34 -9.40 -6.93
N PRO A 167 12.26 -8.63 -6.33
CA PRO A 167 12.18 -8.36 -4.90
C PRO A 167 10.86 -7.64 -4.60
N VAL A 168 10.17 -8.09 -3.56
CA VAL A 168 8.94 -7.46 -3.09
C VAL A 168 9.31 -6.37 -2.10
N GLN A 169 8.96 -5.14 -2.46
CA GLN A 169 9.18 -3.98 -1.61
C GLN A 169 7.99 -3.79 -0.67
N SER A 170 8.29 -3.35 0.54
CA SER A 170 7.29 -3.01 1.53
C SER A 170 7.83 -1.93 2.45
N ARG A 171 6.93 -1.17 3.07
CA ARG A 171 7.29 -0.28 4.16
C ARG A 171 7.87 -1.11 5.31
N PRO A 172 8.94 -0.66 5.99
CA PRO A 172 9.45 -1.35 7.17
C PRO A 172 8.35 -1.59 8.21
N GLU A 173 8.23 -2.81 8.75
CA GLU A 173 7.23 -3.11 9.77
C GLU A 173 7.46 -2.23 11.02
N GLY A 174 6.38 -1.65 11.55
CA GLY A 174 6.44 -0.89 12.80
C GLY A 174 6.31 -1.81 14.03
N THR A 175 6.51 -1.23 15.21
CA THR A 175 6.23 -1.93 16.48
C THR A 175 4.72 -1.95 16.73
N PRO A 176 4.09 -3.10 17.00
CA PRO A 176 2.65 -3.15 17.27
C PRO A 176 2.24 -2.24 18.43
N LEU A 177 1.13 -1.51 18.26
CA LEU A 177 0.52 -0.70 19.31
C LEU A 177 -0.43 -1.53 20.17
N ALA A 178 -0.81 -0.97 21.32
CA ALA A 178 -1.94 -1.49 22.09
C ALA A 178 -3.23 -1.46 21.25
N ALA A 179 -4.21 -2.32 21.59
CA ALA A 179 -5.45 -2.47 20.83
C ALA A 179 -6.28 -1.18 20.72
N ASP A 180 -6.13 -0.26 21.67
CA ASP A 180 -6.78 1.05 21.68
C ASP A 180 -5.92 2.16 21.03
N GLY A 181 -4.74 1.83 20.48
CA GLY A 181 -3.79 2.77 19.90
C GLY A 181 -3.04 3.63 20.92
N GLY A 182 -3.18 3.37 22.22
CA GLY A 182 -2.50 4.11 23.29
C GLY A 182 -2.79 5.61 23.27
N ALA A 183 -1.75 6.44 23.39
CA ALA A 183 -1.91 7.90 23.44
C ALA A 183 -2.43 8.49 22.12
N ALA A 184 -2.00 7.95 20.97
CA ALA A 184 -2.49 8.39 19.67
C ALA A 184 -3.95 8.01 19.46
N GLY A 185 -4.37 6.82 19.89
CA GLY A 185 -5.78 6.42 19.84
C GLY A 185 -6.69 7.29 20.71
N LYS A 186 -6.21 7.78 21.86
CA LYS A 186 -6.92 8.80 22.66
C LYS A 186 -7.06 10.12 21.91
N SER A 187 -6.00 10.57 21.22
CA SER A 187 -6.05 11.77 20.39
C SER A 187 -7.04 11.62 19.24
N PHE A 188 -7.06 10.46 18.58
CA PHE A 188 -8.05 10.12 17.56
C PHE A 188 -9.49 10.24 18.05
N ASN A 189 -9.80 9.69 19.23
CA ASN A 189 -11.14 9.81 19.80
C ASN A 189 -11.49 11.27 20.15
N ALA A 190 -10.51 12.08 20.57
CA ALA A 190 -10.71 13.51 20.80
C ALA A 190 -11.02 14.24 19.49
N LEU A 191 -10.32 13.91 18.38
CA LEU A 191 -10.57 14.52 17.07
C LEU A 191 -11.94 14.14 16.54
N ALA A 192 -12.29 12.85 16.60
CA ALA A 192 -13.61 12.37 16.19
C ALA A 192 -14.75 13.08 16.95
N LYS A 193 -14.54 13.38 18.24
CA LYS A 193 -15.49 14.18 19.04
C LYS A 193 -15.48 15.65 18.65
N ALA A 194 -14.32 16.25 18.40
CA ALA A 194 -14.21 17.66 18.01
C ALA A 194 -14.94 17.96 16.68
N ILE A 195 -14.84 17.06 15.71
CA ILE A 195 -15.53 17.15 14.40
C ILE A 195 -17.07 17.19 14.55
N GLN A 196 -17.61 16.58 15.61
CA GLN A 196 -19.04 16.61 15.89
C GLN A 196 -19.50 17.93 16.54
N GLY A 197 -18.57 18.73 17.08
CA GLY A 197 -18.85 20.04 17.64
C GLY A 197 -18.88 21.15 16.58
N ASP A 198 -18.94 22.39 17.06
CA ASP A 198 -18.94 23.61 16.24
C ASP A 198 -17.74 24.53 16.59
N ASP A 199 -16.59 23.93 16.91
CA ASP A 199 -15.36 24.65 17.29
C ASP A 199 -14.20 24.26 16.37
N LEU A 200 -13.90 25.12 15.39
CA LEU A 200 -12.78 24.94 14.47
C LEU A 200 -11.44 24.94 15.21
N THR A 201 -11.29 25.73 16.27
CA THR A 201 -10.04 25.78 17.05
C THR A 201 -9.77 24.45 17.73
N ALA A 202 -10.82 23.81 18.27
CA ALA A 202 -10.70 22.48 18.87
C ALA A 202 -10.31 21.41 17.85
N ILE A 203 -10.81 21.49 16.60
CA ILE A 203 -10.39 20.62 15.50
C ILE A 203 -8.91 20.86 15.18
N LEU A 204 -8.53 22.11 14.88
CA LEU A 204 -7.17 22.48 14.49
C LEU A 204 -6.12 22.10 15.54
N ALA A 205 -6.47 22.16 16.83
CA ALA A 205 -5.57 21.76 17.93
C ALA A 205 -5.20 20.26 17.93
N LEU A 206 -5.87 19.44 17.12
CA LEU A 206 -5.67 18.00 17.00
C LEU A 206 -5.14 17.59 15.62
N LEU A 207 -4.84 18.56 14.75
CA LEU A 207 -4.24 18.35 13.44
C LEU A 207 -2.78 18.81 13.46
N THR A 208 -1.94 18.22 12.63
CA THR A 208 -0.64 18.83 12.32
C THR A 208 -0.83 20.12 11.55
N ALA A 209 0.21 20.96 11.49
CA ALA A 209 0.17 22.20 10.72
C ALA A 209 -0.16 21.93 9.24
N THR A 210 0.42 20.89 8.65
CA THR A 210 0.15 20.46 7.27
C THR A 210 -1.33 20.11 7.08
N ALA A 211 -1.88 19.24 7.93
CA ALA A 211 -3.27 18.82 7.83
C ALA A 211 -4.26 19.95 8.12
N GLY A 212 -3.91 20.88 9.01
CA GLY A 212 -4.74 22.02 9.40
C GLY A 212 -4.72 23.21 8.43
N ALA A 213 -3.76 23.27 7.51
CA ALA A 213 -3.62 24.38 6.58
C ALA A 213 -4.82 24.53 5.64
N ASP A 214 -5.42 23.41 5.21
CA ASP A 214 -6.59 23.39 4.33
C ASP A 214 -7.85 24.03 4.94
N PHE A 215 -7.89 24.19 6.26
CA PHE A 215 -9.04 24.70 7.02
C PHE A 215 -8.83 26.12 7.54
N GLN A 216 -7.78 26.81 7.07
CA GLN A 216 -7.42 28.17 7.50
C GLN A 216 -7.24 29.09 6.29
N ARG A 217 -8.09 28.94 5.27
CA ARG A 217 -8.06 29.77 4.07
C ARG A 217 -8.53 31.18 4.43
N ASP A 218 -7.71 32.17 4.09
CA ASP A 218 -7.94 33.58 4.38
C ASP A 218 -9.11 34.20 3.61
N TYR A 219 -9.46 33.59 2.48
CA TYR A 219 -10.61 33.96 1.66
C TYR A 219 -11.95 33.35 2.10
N ASN A 220 -11.95 32.48 3.13
CA ASN A 220 -13.16 31.89 3.72
C ASN A 220 -13.50 32.57 5.05
N THR A 221 -14.79 32.63 5.41
CA THR A 221 -15.18 32.97 6.79
C THR A 221 -14.83 31.83 7.77
N PRO A 222 -14.77 32.10 9.09
CA PRO A 222 -14.60 31.05 10.09
C PRO A 222 -15.65 29.92 9.99
N GLU A 223 -16.90 30.25 9.69
CA GLU A 223 -18.00 29.30 9.51
C GLU A 223 -17.81 28.44 8.26
N GLU A 224 -17.36 29.04 7.14
CA GLU A 224 -17.04 28.31 5.91
C GLU A 224 -15.87 27.34 6.12
N ASN A 225 -14.82 27.78 6.83
CA ASN A 225 -13.69 26.93 7.19
C ASN A 225 -14.10 25.78 8.13
N LEU A 226 -14.98 26.04 9.11
CA LEU A 226 -15.54 25.01 9.97
C LEU A 226 -16.39 24.00 9.19
N ALA A 227 -17.28 24.47 8.32
CA ALA A 227 -18.11 23.62 7.48
C ALA A 227 -17.24 22.73 6.57
N TRP A 228 -16.22 23.31 5.95
CA TRP A 228 -15.25 22.58 5.13
C TRP A 228 -14.47 21.54 5.94
N ALA A 229 -14.01 21.88 7.15
CA ALA A 229 -13.33 20.94 8.03
C ALA A 229 -14.23 19.75 8.39
N LYS A 230 -15.50 20.02 8.74
CA LYS A 230 -16.48 18.98 9.07
C LYS A 230 -16.80 18.07 7.89
N ASP A 231 -16.95 18.64 6.70
CA ASP A 231 -17.21 17.88 5.47
C ASP A 231 -16.00 16.99 5.12
N LEU A 232 -14.82 17.59 4.94
CA LEU A 232 -13.64 16.85 4.51
C LEU A 232 -13.21 15.81 5.55
N LEU A 233 -13.11 16.17 6.83
CA LEU A 233 -12.74 15.20 7.86
C LEU A 233 -13.86 14.17 8.10
N GLY A 234 -15.12 14.53 7.89
CA GLY A 234 -16.26 13.61 7.96
C GLY A 234 -16.25 12.54 6.86
N THR A 235 -15.58 12.80 5.73
CA THR A 235 -15.34 11.78 4.69
C THR A 235 -14.08 10.94 4.95
N ARG A 236 -13.08 11.49 5.65
CA ARG A 236 -11.78 10.86 5.91
C ARG A 236 -11.76 10.01 7.19
N ILE A 237 -12.58 10.36 8.17
CA ILE A 237 -12.68 9.68 9.47
C ILE A 237 -14.05 9.01 9.55
N PRO A 238 -14.11 7.68 9.79
CA PRO A 238 -15.39 6.98 9.78
C PRO A 238 -16.28 7.38 10.95
N LYS A 239 -17.60 7.23 10.75
CA LYS A 239 -18.57 7.27 11.85
C LYS A 239 -18.44 6.00 12.68
N LYS A 240 -18.88 6.06 13.95
CA LYS A 240 -18.78 4.93 14.90
C LYS A 240 -17.38 4.31 14.94
N ALA A 241 -16.35 5.15 14.84
CA ALA A 241 -14.97 4.72 14.74
C ALA A 241 -14.53 3.96 16.01
N LYS A 242 -13.76 2.91 15.81
CA LYS A 242 -13.08 2.13 16.84
C LYS A 242 -11.65 1.86 16.41
N VAL A 243 -10.68 2.35 17.19
CA VAL A 243 -9.28 1.95 17.04
C VAL A 243 -9.18 0.46 17.39
N THR A 244 -8.51 -0.32 16.53
CA THR A 244 -8.31 -1.77 16.71
C THR A 244 -6.84 -2.17 16.82
N GLY A 245 -5.94 -1.19 16.88
CA GLY A 245 -4.51 -1.39 16.98
C GLY A 245 -3.79 -0.41 16.06
N GLY A 246 -2.68 -0.87 15.50
CA GLY A 246 -1.81 -0.08 14.66
C GLY A 246 -0.35 -0.40 14.93
N GLU A 247 0.53 0.47 14.47
CA GLU A 247 1.96 0.29 14.54
C GLU A 247 2.68 1.63 14.76
N GLN A 248 3.73 1.59 15.57
CA GLN A 248 4.69 2.67 15.76
C GLN A 248 5.78 2.55 14.70
N LEU A 249 5.85 3.51 13.80
CA LEU A 249 6.76 3.51 12.65
C LEU A 249 8.08 4.21 12.99
N ALA A 250 8.01 5.24 13.82
CA ALA A 250 9.14 5.95 14.40
C ALA A 250 8.72 6.53 15.75
N ALA A 251 9.64 7.12 16.52
CA ALA A 251 9.34 7.70 17.84
C ALA A 251 8.22 8.75 17.79
N ASP A 252 8.11 9.47 16.67
CA ASP A 252 7.15 10.54 16.41
C ASP A 252 6.10 10.18 15.36
N HIS A 253 6.01 8.91 14.93
CA HIS A 253 5.13 8.50 13.86
C HIS A 253 4.42 7.18 14.20
N VAL A 254 3.10 7.22 14.18
CA VAL A 254 2.27 6.03 14.34
C VAL A 254 1.22 5.95 13.24
N LEU A 255 0.85 4.72 12.91
CA LEU A 255 -0.24 4.40 12.01
C LEU A 255 -1.29 3.59 12.77
N LEU A 256 -2.47 4.15 12.97
CA LEU A 256 -3.59 3.49 13.64
C LEU A 256 -4.41 2.67 12.64
N GLU A 257 -4.85 1.48 13.05
CA GLU A 257 -5.93 0.76 12.37
C GLU A 257 -7.27 1.15 13.01
N VAL A 258 -8.18 1.70 12.20
CA VAL A 258 -9.48 2.15 12.65
C VAL A 258 -10.58 1.46 11.85
N VAL A 259 -11.54 0.89 12.57
CA VAL A 259 -12.75 0.32 11.97
C VAL A 259 -13.89 1.28 12.18
N GLY A 260 -14.72 1.50 11.16
CA GLY A 260 -15.96 2.25 11.33
C GLY A 260 -16.85 2.22 10.10
N GLU A 261 -17.91 3.01 10.14
CA GLU A 261 -18.97 3.05 9.13
C GLU A 261 -18.85 4.35 8.32
N PRO A 262 -18.46 4.33 7.04
CA PRO A 262 -18.59 5.52 6.18
C PRO A 262 -20.05 5.86 5.92
N TRP A 263 -20.90 4.84 5.74
CA TRP A 263 -22.35 4.96 5.61
C TRP A 263 -23.04 3.82 6.36
N GLU A 264 -24.33 3.99 6.63
CA GLU A 264 -25.13 3.06 7.41
C GLU A 264 -25.09 1.64 6.82
N GLY A 265 -24.79 0.65 7.68
CA GLY A 265 -24.75 -0.76 7.30
C GLY A 265 -23.46 -1.22 6.62
N SER A 266 -22.46 -0.35 6.45
CA SER A 266 -21.13 -0.73 5.94
C SER A 266 -20.08 -0.66 7.01
N LYS A 267 -19.04 -1.50 6.89
CA LYS A 267 -17.89 -1.50 7.79
C LYS A 267 -16.62 -1.48 6.95
N MET A 268 -15.78 -0.48 7.16
CA MET A 268 -14.50 -0.35 6.46
C MET A 268 -13.35 -0.35 7.47
N LEU A 269 -12.17 -0.78 6.99
CA LEU A 269 -10.90 -0.56 7.67
C LEU A 269 -10.26 0.71 7.12
N TYR A 270 -9.72 1.51 8.01
CA TYR A 270 -8.96 2.72 7.74
C TYR A 270 -7.59 2.61 8.36
N GLN A 271 -6.66 3.31 7.72
CA GLN A 271 -5.32 3.57 8.21
C GLN A 271 -5.22 5.07 8.50
N VAL A 272 -4.86 5.45 9.73
CA VAL A 272 -4.84 6.84 10.17
C VAL A 272 -3.47 7.21 10.74
N GLU A 273 -2.79 8.14 10.09
CA GLU A 273 -1.46 8.61 10.50
C GLU A 273 -1.54 9.70 11.55
N TYR A 274 -0.69 9.55 12.57
CA TYR A 274 -0.48 10.56 13.60
C TYR A 274 1.01 10.87 13.75
N ARG A 275 1.31 12.15 14.02
CA ARG A 275 2.65 12.66 14.32
C ARG A 275 2.73 13.14 15.76
N HIS A 276 3.86 12.89 16.43
CA HIS A 276 4.11 13.42 17.77
C HIS A 276 4.84 14.75 17.66
N VAL A 277 4.13 15.85 17.89
CA VAL A 277 4.63 17.22 17.77
C VAL A 277 4.39 17.94 19.09
N ASP A 278 5.44 18.53 19.66
CA ASP A 278 5.38 19.31 20.91
C ASP A 278 4.67 18.60 22.07
N GLY A 279 4.93 17.29 22.22
CA GLY A 279 4.36 16.46 23.28
C GLY A 279 2.92 16.00 23.06
N LYS A 280 2.38 16.18 21.84
CA LYS A 280 1.02 15.78 21.48
C LYS A 280 1.03 14.90 20.23
N TRP A 281 0.13 13.91 20.21
CA TRP A 281 -0.16 13.16 19.00
C TRP A 281 -1.22 13.93 18.19
N LEU A 282 -0.88 14.31 16.96
CA LEU A 282 -1.73 15.09 16.07
C LEU A 282 -2.00 14.32 14.79
N TYR A 283 -3.22 14.41 14.27
CA TYR A 283 -3.63 13.78 13.01
C TYR A 283 -2.90 14.41 11.83
N GLU A 284 -2.39 13.57 10.93
CA GLU A 284 -1.79 13.99 9.66
C GLU A 284 -2.74 13.68 8.49
N THR A 285 -3.10 12.40 8.33
CA THR A 285 -3.93 11.94 7.21
C THR A 285 -4.61 10.61 7.52
N SER A 286 -5.53 10.19 6.67
CA SER A 286 -6.09 8.86 6.68
C SER A 286 -6.37 8.35 5.27
N SER A 287 -6.34 7.04 5.12
CA SER A 287 -6.78 6.35 3.91
C SER A 287 -7.76 5.22 4.25
N THR A 288 -8.67 4.95 3.32
CA THR A 288 -9.57 3.80 3.39
C THR A 288 -8.86 2.59 2.82
N VAL A 289 -8.72 1.53 3.62
CA VAL A 289 -8.01 0.32 3.22
C VAL A 289 -8.93 -0.63 2.44
N GLY A 290 -10.19 -0.76 2.87
CA GLY A 290 -11.15 -1.63 2.20
C GLY A 290 -12.32 -2.04 3.08
N MET A 291 -13.23 -2.82 2.50
CA MET A 291 -14.47 -3.25 3.15
C MET A 291 -14.25 -4.49 4.01
N LEU A 292 -14.77 -4.46 5.22
CA LEU A 292 -14.80 -5.61 6.13
C LEU A 292 -16.11 -6.37 5.93
N ARG A 293 -16.00 -7.67 5.67
CA ARG A 293 -17.13 -8.62 5.65
C ARG A 293 -17.51 -9.08 7.05
#